data_AF-A5HHD9-F1
#
_entry.id   AF-A5HHD9-F1
#
_cell.length_a   1.000
_cell.length_b   1.000
_cell.length_c   1.000
_cell.angle_alpha   90.00
_cell.angle_beta   90.00
_cell.angle_gamma   90.00
#
_symmetry.space_group_name_H-M   'P 1'
#
loop_
_entity.id
_entity.type
_entity.pdbx_description
1 polymer ?
#
loop_
_entity_poly.entity_id
_entity_poly.type
_entity_poly.pdbx_seq_one_letter_code
_entity_poly.pdbx_strand_id
1 'polypeptide(L)' 'ARPSQCSCSGTEVHCQRKSLASVPAGIPTTTRVLYLHVNEITKFEPGVFDRLREL' A
#
# COMPACT_ATOMS: atom_id res chain seq x y z
N ALA A 1 -11.54 0.01 3.38
CA ALA A 1 -11.50 -0.45 1.98
C ALA A 1 -10.37 -1.47 1.83
N ARG A 2 -10.46 -2.41 0.89
CA ARG A 2 -9.41 -3.41 0.63
C ARG A 2 -8.87 -3.22 -0.79
N PRO A 3 -7.56 -3.05 -1.01
CA PRO A 3 -7.01 -2.96 -2.37
C PRO A 3 -7.24 -4.29 -3.10
N SER A 4 -7.75 -4.25 -4.33
CA SER A 4 -8.06 -5.45 -5.12
C SER A 4 -6.81 -6.26 -5.50
N GLN A 5 -5.65 -5.61 -5.61
CA GLN A 5 -4.39 -6.21 -6.02
C GLN A 5 -3.54 -6.72 -4.85
N CYS A 6 -3.93 -6.41 -3.61
CA CYS A 6 -3.17 -6.72 -2.41
C CYS A 6 -3.93 -7.69 -1.50
N SER A 7 -3.20 -8.46 -0.71
CA SER A 7 -3.79 -9.21 0.40
C SER A 7 -3.67 -8.41 1.70
N CYS A 8 -4.60 -8.64 2.63
CA CYS A 8 -4.61 -7.98 3.92
C CYS A 8 -4.70 -9.03 5.03
N SER A 9 -3.89 -8.86 6.07
CA SER A 9 -3.85 -9.71 7.26
C SER A 9 -3.82 -8.83 8.51
N GLY A 10 -4.96 -8.73 9.21
CA GLY A 10 -5.08 -7.80 10.33
C GLY A 10 -4.82 -6.34 9.92
N THR A 11 -3.75 -5.75 10.44
CA THR A 11 -3.29 -4.39 10.10
C THR A 11 -2.16 -4.36 9.06
N GLU A 12 -1.80 -5.51 8.49
CA GLU A 12 -0.78 -5.62 7.44
C GLU A 12 -1.41 -5.65 6.05
N VAL A 13 -0.77 -4.97 5.10
CA VAL A 13 -1.16 -4.95 3.70
C VAL A 13 0.02 -5.40 2.84
N HIS A 14 -0.19 -6.48 2.10
CA HIS A 14 0.82 -7.12 1.27
C HIS A 14 0.56 -6.82 -0.21
N CYS A 15 1.34 -5.89 -0.75
CA CYS A 15 1.29 -5.44 -2.15
C CYS A 15 2.59 -5.76 -2.91
N GLN A 16 3.50 -6.56 -2.35
CA GLN A 16 4.78 -6.90 -2.99
C GLN A 16 4.59 -7.83 -4.19
N ARG A 17 5.48 -7.72 -5.21
CA ARG A 17 5.48 -8.57 -6.41
C ARG A 17 4.15 -8.52 -7.18
N LYS A 18 3.63 -7.32 -7.39
CA LYS A 18 2.34 -7.09 -8.07
C LYS A 18 2.46 -6.22 -9.33
N SER A 19 3.69 -5.90 -9.77
CA SER A 19 3.95 -4.97 -10.90
C SER A 19 3.19 -3.65 -10.76
N LEU A 20 3.12 -3.13 -9.52
CA LEU A 20 2.45 -1.86 -9.27
C LEU A 20 3.33 -0.72 -9.77
N ALA A 21 2.76 0.16 -10.61
CA ALA A 21 3.42 1.40 -11.03
C ALA A 21 3.23 2.55 -10.01
N SER A 22 2.28 2.41 -9.08
CA SER A 22 1.98 3.40 -8.05
C SER A 22 1.43 2.72 -6.77
N VAL A 23 1.38 3.46 -5.67
CA VAL A 23 0.73 2.99 -4.43
C VAL A 23 -0.77 2.77 -4.70
N PRO A 24 -1.35 1.60 -4.35
CA PRO A 24 -2.76 1.33 -4.55
C PRO A 24 -3.65 2.24 -3.71
N ALA A 25 -4.72 2.73 -4.32
CA ALA A 25 -5.79 3.38 -3.57
C ALA A 25 -6.53 2.36 -2.69
N GLY A 26 -7.12 2.84 -1.59
CA GLY A 26 -7.97 2.01 -0.74
C GLY A 26 -7.23 1.14 0.27
N ILE A 27 -5.97 1.45 0.59
CA ILE A 27 -5.28 0.92 1.77
C ILE A 27 -6.07 1.37 3.02
N PRO A 28 -6.42 0.45 3.95
CA PRO A 28 -7.06 0.80 5.21
C PRO A 28 -6.25 1.84 6.00
N THR A 29 -6.92 2.81 6.64
CA THR A 29 -6.23 3.80 7.49
C THR A 29 -5.67 3.19 8.78
N THR A 30 -6.12 1.99 9.14
CA THR A 30 -5.63 1.17 10.26
C THR A 30 -4.39 0.34 9.88
N THR A 31 -3.85 0.51 8.68
CA THR A 31 -2.66 -0.22 8.24
C THR A 31 -1.43 0.25 9.02
N ARG A 32 -0.71 -0.70 9.61
CA ARG A 32 0.54 -0.48 10.36
C ARG A 32 1.78 -0.97 9.62
N VAL A 33 1.60 -1.90 8.68
CA VAL A 33 2.68 -2.42 7.86
C VAL A 33 2.21 -2.50 6.42
N LEU A 34 2.95 -1.86 5.52
CA LEU A 34 2.65 -1.82 4.09
C LEU A 34 3.84 -2.36 3.30
N TYR A 35 3.68 -3.55 2.71
CA TYR A 35 4.70 -4.16 1.87
C TYR A 35 4.51 -3.75 0.40
N LEU A 36 5.40 -2.89 -0.11
CA LEU A 36 5.39 -2.41 -1.51
C LEU A 36 6.63 -2.81 -2.32
N HIS A 37 7.54 -3.61 -1.74
CA HIS A 37 8.79 -3.99 -2.40
C HIS A 37 8.57 -4.87 -3.65
N VAL A 38 9.55 -4.89 -4.56
CA VAL A 38 9.50 -5.66 -5.82
C VAL A 38 8.25 -5.29 -6.63
N ASN A 39 8.14 -4.00 -6.93
CA ASN A 39 7.14 -3.40 -7.80
C ASN A 39 7.85 -2.44 -8.78
N GLU A 40 7.09 -1.80 -9.66
CA GLU A 40 7.58 -0.89 -10.69
C GLU A 40 7.41 0.59 -10.27
N ILE A 41 7.28 0.83 -8.97
CA ILE A 41 7.14 2.17 -8.38
C ILE A 41 8.49 2.86 -8.44
N THR A 42 8.61 3.88 -9.29
CA THR A 42 9.83 4.68 -9.46
C THR A 42 9.81 5.97 -8.65
N LYS A 43 8.62 6.41 -8.23
CA LYS A 43 8.42 7.61 -7.42
C LYS A 43 7.23 7.47 -6.49
N PHE A 44 7.31 8.14 -5.35
CA PHE A 44 6.19 8.33 -4.45
C PHE A 44 5.70 9.76 -4.58
N GLU A 45 4.44 9.92 -4.96
CA GLU A 45 3.82 11.25 -5.02
C GLU A 45 3.75 11.85 -3.61
N PRO A 46 3.99 13.16 -3.46
CA PRO A 46 3.81 13.84 -2.19
C PRO A 46 2.41 13.56 -1.63
N GLY A 47 2.37 13.20 -0.35
CA GLY A 47 1.12 12.96 0.37
C GLY A 47 0.41 11.63 0.08
N VAL A 48 1.01 10.72 -0.70
CA VAL A 48 0.40 9.40 -1.00
C VAL A 48 0.15 8.56 0.25
N PHE A 49 0.84 8.86 1.37
CA PHE A 49 0.68 8.18 2.65
C PHE A 49 -0.03 9.03 3.72
N ASP A 50 -0.45 10.26 3.44
CA ASP A 50 -0.99 11.20 4.45
C ASP A 50 -2.25 10.68 5.17
N ARG A 51 -3.00 9.80 4.49
CA ARG A 51 -4.20 9.18 5.05
C ARG A 51 -3.89 7.97 5.94
N LEU A 52 -2.68 7.43 5.87
CA LEU A 52 -2.23 6.25 6.61
C LEU A 52 -1.55 6.69 7.92
N ARG A 53 -2.34 7.20 8.85
CA ARG A 53 -1.83 7.81 10.09
C ARG A 53 -1.18 6.82 11.07
N GLU A 54 -1.44 5.53 10.90
CA GLU A 54 -0.84 4.45 11.71
C GLU A 54 0.38 3.79 11.04
N LEU A 55 0.80 4.27 9.86
CA LEU A 55 1.94 3.75 9.10
C LEU A 55 3.27 4.36 9.56
#